data_AF-A0A949P747-F1
#
_entry.id   AF-A0A949P747-F1
#
_cell.length_a   1.000
_cell.length_b   1.000
_cell.length_c   1.000
_cell.angle_alpha   90.00
_cell.angle_beta   90.00
_cell.angle_gamma   90.00
#
_symmetry.space_group_name_H-M   'P 1'
#
loop_
_entity.id
_entity.type
_entity.pdbx_description
1 polymer ?
#
loop_
_entity_poly.entity_id
_entity_poly.type
_entity_poly.pdbx_seq_one_letter_code
_entity_poly.pdbx_strand_id
1 'polypeptide(L)'
;MKFSLWPNSSRPTAEILDLARMADADGWHGMWYADHYMPNTGSEDVQDGDVHECWALLPAIAAVTERIRVGSLVAPTSVHHPAVLANRAASIDHIS
;
A
#
# COMPACT_ATOMS: atom_id res chain seq x y z
N MET A 1 10.88 2.88 -19.87
CA MET A 1 11.07 2.79 -18.40
C MET A 1 9.68 2.73 -17.76
N LYS A 2 9.50 1.99 -16.66
CA LYS A 2 8.20 1.90 -15.93
C LYS A 2 8.27 2.79 -14.69
N PHE A 3 7.22 3.57 -14.42
CA PHE A 3 7.14 4.48 -13.28
C PHE A 3 5.96 4.09 -12.38
N SER A 4 6.11 4.27 -11.06
CA SER A 4 5.12 3.87 -10.05
C SER A 4 5.02 4.92 -8.94
N LEU A 5 3.91 4.88 -8.20
CA LEU A 5 3.68 5.76 -7.06
C LEU A 5 3.98 5.05 -5.74
N TRP A 6 4.43 5.83 -4.77
CA TRP A 6 4.55 5.44 -3.37
C TRP A 6 4.09 6.63 -2.52
N PRO A 7 2.80 6.69 -2.11
CA PRO A 7 2.31 7.78 -1.28
C PRO A 7 2.82 7.65 0.15
N ASN A 8 2.89 8.77 0.86
CA ASN A 8 3.10 8.76 2.31
C ASN A 8 1.87 8.15 2.98
N SER A 9 2.09 7.16 3.86
CA SER A 9 1.03 6.38 4.50
C SER A 9 0.25 7.11 5.60
N SER A 10 0.63 8.35 5.93
CA SER A 10 -0.11 9.23 6.84
C SER A 10 -1.12 10.14 6.13
N ARG A 11 -1.17 10.13 4.79
CA ARG A 11 -2.16 10.92 4.04
C ARG A 11 -3.57 10.37 4.26
N PRO A 12 -4.62 11.21 4.28
CA PRO A 12 -5.99 10.74 4.40
C PRO A 12 -6.33 9.67 3.36
N THR A 13 -7.04 8.62 3.77
CA THR A 13 -7.39 7.49 2.88
C THR A 13 -8.10 7.94 1.60
N ALA A 14 -8.98 8.95 1.67
CA ALA A 14 -9.64 9.51 0.49
C ALA A 14 -8.63 10.04 -0.55
N GLU A 15 -7.60 10.77 -0.09
CA GLU A 15 -6.54 11.29 -0.97
C GLU A 15 -5.72 10.14 -1.58
N ILE A 16 -5.47 9.07 -0.82
CA ILE A 16 -4.77 7.88 -1.32
C ILE A 16 -5.58 7.21 -2.44
N LEU A 17 -6.90 7.07 -2.25
CA LEU A 17 -7.77 6.47 -3.27
C LEU A 17 -7.89 7.37 -4.52
N ASP A 18 -7.88 8.69 -4.36
CA ASP A 18 -7.88 9.62 -5.50
C ASP A 18 -6.57 9.55 -6.28
N LEU A 19 -5.43 9.45 -5.59
CA LEU A 19 -4.13 9.20 -6.23
C LEU A 19 -4.11 7.86 -6.97
N ALA A 20 -4.71 6.81 -6.41
CA ALA A 20 -4.81 5.51 -7.05
C ALA A 20 -5.59 5.60 -8.37
N ARG A 21 -6.77 6.24 -8.36
CA ARG A 21 -7.59 6.45 -9.56
C ARG A 21 -6.87 7.27 -10.62
N MET A 22 -6.18 8.33 -10.21
CA MET A 22 -5.36 9.14 -11.10
C MET A 22 -4.24 8.31 -11.74
N ALA A 23 -3.49 7.56 -10.93
CA ALA A 23 -2.39 6.73 -11.43
C ALA A 23 -2.88 5.66 -12.42
N ASP A 24 -4.04 5.08 -12.11
CA ASP A 24 -4.71 4.12 -12.97
C ASP A 24 -5.09 4.74 -14.31
N ALA A 25 -5.71 5.93 -14.30
CA ALA A 25 -6.11 6.67 -15.50
C ALA A 25 -4.92 7.10 -16.37
N ASP A 26 -3.83 7.54 -15.74
CA ASP A 26 -2.70 8.18 -16.42
C ASP A 26 -1.64 7.18 -16.93
N GLY A 27 -1.88 5.87 -16.76
CA GLY A 27 -1.01 4.82 -17.31
C GLY A 27 0.26 4.56 -16.50
N TRP A 28 0.22 4.79 -15.19
CA TRP A 28 1.30 4.39 -14.29
C TRP A 28 1.44 2.86 -14.24
N HIS A 29 2.60 2.38 -13.80
CA HIS A 29 2.84 0.93 -13.73
C HIS A 29 2.21 0.29 -12.49
N GLY A 30 2.19 1.03 -11.38
CA GLY A 30 1.78 0.49 -10.10
C GLY A 30 1.80 1.52 -8.97
N MET A 31 1.23 1.11 -7.85
CA MET A 31 1.20 1.85 -6.59
C MET A 31 1.65 0.92 -5.46
N TRP A 32 2.69 1.33 -4.76
CA TRP A 32 3.32 0.56 -3.69
C TRP A 32 3.06 1.23 -2.35
N TYR A 33 2.67 0.45 -1.34
CA TYR A 33 2.31 0.99 -0.03
C TYR A 33 3.24 0.48 1.06
N ALA A 34 3.78 1.40 1.87
CA ALA A 34 4.72 1.02 2.92
C ALA A 34 4.03 0.27 4.07
N ASP A 35 4.60 -0.85 4.48
CA ASP A 35 4.10 -1.69 5.56
C ASP A 35 4.77 -1.33 6.88
N HIS A 36 4.37 -0.16 7.41
CA HIS A 36 4.87 0.35 8.68
C HIS A 36 3.74 0.44 9.70
N TYR A 37 4.08 0.16 10.95
CA TYR A 37 3.20 0.35 12.11
C TYR A 37 3.44 1.69 12.84
N MET A 38 4.40 2.49 12.38
CA MET A 38 4.76 3.79 12.93
C MET A 38 5.33 4.71 11.84
N PRO A 39 5.38 6.03 12.04
CA PRO A 39 5.96 6.98 11.11
C PRO A 39 7.40 6.61 10.72
N ASN A 40 7.72 6.71 9.43
CA ASN A 40 9.10 6.61 8.96
C ASN A 40 9.75 7.99 9.07
N THR A 41 10.66 8.15 10.03
CA THR A 41 11.39 9.40 10.28
C THR A 41 12.63 9.57 9.40
N GLY A 42 13.01 8.54 8.64
CA GLY A 42 14.29 8.51 7.93
C GLY A 42 15.51 8.40 8.85
N SER A 43 15.30 8.10 10.13
CA SER A 43 16.31 7.91 11.17
C SER A 43 15.91 6.73 12.07
N GLU A 44 16.73 6.43 13.08
CA GLU A 44 16.39 5.43 14.10
C GLU A 44 15.46 5.99 15.21
N ASP A 45 15.14 7.29 15.14
CA ASP A 45 14.27 7.92 16.13
C ASP A 45 12.82 7.43 15.98
N VAL A 46 12.26 7.02 17.11
CA VAL A 46 10.84 6.66 17.23
C VAL A 46 10.02 7.95 17.35
N GLN A 47 9.02 8.08 16.49
CA GLN A 47 8.08 9.19 16.53
C GLN A 47 6.65 8.66 16.67
N ASP A 48 5.87 9.28 17.55
CA ASP A 48 4.44 9.02 17.66
C ASP A 48 3.70 9.58 16.44
N GLY A 49 2.72 8.84 15.94
CA GLY A 49 1.86 9.30 14.86
C GLY A 49 1.14 8.16 14.16
N ASP A 50 0.07 8.51 13.46
CA ASP A 50 -0.74 7.54 12.75
C ASP A 50 -0.17 7.29 11.35
N VAL A 51 -0.07 6.01 11.01
CA VAL A 51 0.13 5.53 9.64
C VAL A 51 -0.95 4.50 9.35
N HIS A 52 -1.51 4.54 8.14
CA HIS A 52 -2.51 3.53 7.78
C HIS A 52 -1.84 2.16 7.61
N GLU A 53 -2.51 1.13 8.11
CA GLU A 53 -2.05 -0.26 8.00
C GLU A 53 -2.12 -0.73 6.54
N CYS A 54 -1.00 -1.28 6.03
CA CYS A 54 -0.82 -1.57 4.62
C CYS A 54 -1.80 -2.61 4.09
N TRP A 55 -1.99 -3.71 4.81
CA TRP A 55 -2.82 -4.83 4.37
C TRP A 55 -4.32 -4.55 4.45
N ALA A 56 -4.73 -3.55 5.22
CA ALA A 56 -6.09 -3.01 5.25
C ALA A 56 -6.33 -2.03 4.08
N LEU A 57 -5.32 -1.28 3.64
CA LEU A 57 -5.49 -0.28 2.59
C LEU A 57 -5.34 -0.85 1.17
N LEU A 58 -4.45 -1.84 0.95
CA LEU A 58 -4.28 -2.48 -0.34
C LEU A 58 -5.58 -2.99 -1.00
N PRO A 59 -6.50 -3.70 -0.31
CA PRO A 59 -7.76 -4.10 -0.93
C PRO A 59 -8.67 -2.91 -1.29
N ALA A 60 -8.60 -1.80 -0.55
CA ALA A 60 -9.35 -0.60 -0.87
C ALA A 60 -8.82 0.10 -2.14
N ILE A 61 -7.49 0.10 -2.32
CA ILE A 61 -6.85 0.59 -3.55
C ILE A 61 -7.21 -0.32 -4.72
N ALA A 62 -7.06 -1.64 -4.56
CA ALA A 62 -7.40 -2.63 -5.59
C ALA A 62 -8.84 -2.45 -6.09
N ALA A 63 -9.81 -2.27 -5.18
CA ALA A 63 -11.22 -2.12 -5.52
C ALA A 63 -11.57 -0.85 -6.32
N VAL A 64 -10.66 0.12 -6.44
CA VAL A 64 -10.91 1.39 -7.16
C VAL A 64 -10.02 1.58 -8.39
N THR A 65 -9.30 0.53 -8.81
CA THR A 65 -8.35 0.56 -9.94
C THR A 65 -8.54 -0.66 -10.84
N GLU A 66 -8.20 -0.54 -12.14
CA GLU A 66 -8.39 -1.63 -13.10
C GLU A 66 -7.11 -2.03 -13.86
N ARG A 67 -6.05 -1.22 -13.83
CA ARG A 67 -4.86 -1.37 -14.68
C ARG A 67 -3.54 -1.39 -13.90
N ILE A 68 -3.43 -0.57 -12.86
CA ILE A 68 -2.17 -0.48 -12.09
C ILE A 68 -1.98 -1.72 -11.22
N ARG A 69 -0.71 -2.11 -11.03
CA ARG A 69 -0.35 -3.10 -10.01
C ARG A 69 -0.41 -2.47 -8.62
N VAL A 70 -0.87 -3.22 -7.64
CA VAL A 70 -0.87 -2.82 -6.23
C VAL A 70 -0.03 -3.79 -5.40
N GLY A 71 0.65 -3.30 -4.37
CA GLY A 71 1.43 -4.18 -3.49
C GLY A 71 2.10 -3.46 -2.32
N SER A 72 2.58 -4.26 -1.37
CA SER A 72 3.30 -3.80 -0.18
C SER A 72 4.77 -3.49 -0.48
N LEU A 73 5.36 -2.55 0.27
CA LEU A 73 6.79 -2.21 0.27
C LEU A 73 7.29 -2.07 1.72
N VAL A 74 7.70 -3.12 2.42
CA VAL A 74 7.82 -4.55 2.04
C VAL A 74 6.74 -5.39 2.75
N ALA A 75 6.85 -6.72 2.77
CA ALA A 75 5.97 -7.62 3.54
C ALA A 75 6.80 -8.41 4.56
N PRO A 76 7.20 -7.82 5.71
CA PRO A 76 8.14 -8.45 6.61
C PRO A 76 7.52 -9.66 7.32
N THR A 77 8.12 -10.85 7.17
CA THR A 77 7.68 -12.07 7.86
C THR A 77 8.01 -12.06 9.37
N SER A 78 8.81 -11.10 9.83
CA SER A 78 9.05 -10.85 11.26
C SER A 78 7.83 -10.29 11.99
N VAL A 79 6.89 -9.66 11.26
CA VAL A 79 5.69 -9.03 11.83
C VAL A 79 4.38 -9.63 11.30
N HIS A 80 4.42 -10.37 10.19
CA HIS A 80 3.26 -11.08 9.64
C HIS A 80 3.43 -12.59 9.72
N HIS A 81 2.41 -13.27 10.25
CA HIS A 81 2.35 -14.74 10.18
C HIS A 81 2.25 -15.20 8.71
N PRO A 82 3.15 -16.06 8.20
CA PRO A 82 3.23 -16.38 6.78
C PRO A 82 1.92 -16.89 6.15
N ALA A 83 1.18 -17.74 6.87
CA ALA A 83 -0.10 -18.25 6.37
C ALA A 83 -1.17 -17.13 6.24
N VAL A 84 -1.16 -16.16 7.15
CA VAL A 84 -2.09 -15.02 7.12
C VAL A 84 -1.70 -14.07 5.99
N LEU A 85 -0.41 -13.79 5.85
CA LEU A 85 0.14 -12.99 4.76
C LEU A 85 -0.23 -13.56 3.39
N ALA A 86 -0.02 -14.87 3.20
CA ALA A 86 -0.37 -15.56 1.97
C ALA A 86 -1.89 -15.48 1.67
N ASN A 87 -2.73 -15.70 2.68
CA ASN A 87 -4.17 -15.62 2.52
C ASN A 87 -4.66 -14.19 2.19
N ARG A 88 -4.08 -13.16 2.82
CA ARG A 88 -4.36 -11.75 2.51
C ARG A 88 -3.96 -11.43 1.07
N ALA A 89 -2.75 -11.81 0.65
CA ALA A 89 -2.28 -11.59 -0.71
C ALA A 89 -3.18 -12.26 -1.75
N ALA A 90 -3.56 -13.53 -1.55
CA ALA A 90 -4.49 -14.24 -2.43
C ALA A 90 -5.88 -13.59 -2.47
N SER A 91 -6.36 -13.06 -1.34
CA SER A 91 -7.65 -12.35 -1.30
C SER A 91 -7.59 -11.04 -2.08
N ILE A 92 -6.49 -10.30 -1.99
CA ILE A 92 -6.29 -9.05 -2.75
C ILE A 92 -6.17 -9.35 -4.25
N ASP A 93 -5.48 -10.43 -4.64
CA ASP A 93 -5.37 -10.88 -6.03
C ASP A 93 -6.74 -11.14 -6.67
N HIS A 94 -7.71 -11.69 -5.92
CA HIS A 94 -9.08 -11.85 -6.40
C HIS A 94 -9.91 -10.56 -6.45
N ILE A 95 -9.51 -9.51 -5.72
CA ILE A 95 -10.19 -8.20 -5.76
C ILE A 95 -9.72 -7.38 -6.95
N SER A 96 -8.44 -7.52 -7.34
CA SER A 96 -7.76 -6.71 -8.36
C SER A 96 -7.95 -7.19 -9.80
#